data_AF-A0A9D7DZH8-F1
#
_entry.id   AF-A0A9D7DZH8-F1
#
_cell.length_a   1.000
_cell.length_b   1.000
_cell.length_c   1.000
_cell.angle_alpha   90.00
_cell.angle_beta   90.00
_cell.angle_gamma   90.00
#
_symmetry.space_group_name_H-M   'P 1'
#
loop_
_entity.id
_entity.type
_entity.pdbx_description
1 polymer ?
#
loop_
_entity_poly.entity_id
_entity_poly.type
_entity_poly.pdbx_seq_one_letter_code
_entity_poly.pdbx_strand_id
1 'polypeptide(L)'
;MFRNLSLKSKLIGSFCIVAMITCIVGWVGYSGLVSSSESITEVGLVRMPSLQGLLMMEAGMNRVRVNNYLVLNRDLPLETREHYPDLVAEAWQRAEDGQKIYEPLPQTTEEAALWKELQITWNGFRKDWETYHREALASLSETDPNRLDVLYQRMTELATGSMAKNARESAADLQKIIELNARLADTGTDEAIAGSATSKSMALIFAIGGFLSALGFGVFLSLSISRNLNRIATSAAEGASQIASAANQVSTSSQGVAEGSQEQAASIEETSSAVEELSAMTNQNASNAKQASQLAVEAREAMKKSSENARFMDEAMRDIKTASDQTSKIVKTIDEIAFQTNLLALNAAVEAARAGEAGKGFAVVAEEVRNLAMRAAEAAKNTNSLIEENTVRVNSGVQIIEGLKSNIEQSLLHIDKVTSLNNEVSAASDEQSSGIGQINTAISQMNQATQANAANAEEAAAASEESAGQASSLRELVMELSLLVNGSSGNSHGVSEMQGWTNHSTLKRPLQKLKLGATRASSKHDRDPLPMNDFDGPDRF
;
A
#
# COMPACT_ATOMS: atom_id res chain seq x y z
N MET A 1 16.50 -8.00 -29.92
CA MET A 1 16.94 -9.02 -28.94
C MET A 1 17.32 -8.43 -27.57
N PHE A 2 18.08 -7.33 -27.49
CA PHE A 2 18.57 -6.76 -26.21
C PHE A 2 17.53 -6.11 -25.27
N ARG A 3 16.33 -5.76 -25.75
CA ARG A 3 15.31 -5.07 -24.91
C ARG A 3 14.77 -5.94 -23.76
N ASN A 4 14.71 -7.26 -23.96
CA ASN A 4 14.10 -8.20 -23.01
C ASN A 4 15.11 -8.94 -22.12
N LEU A 5 16.41 -8.67 -22.27
CA LEU A 5 17.43 -9.27 -21.41
C LEU A 5 17.39 -8.67 -20.00
N SER A 6 17.57 -9.52 -18.98
CA SER A 6 17.68 -9.09 -17.59
C SER A 6 18.88 -8.14 -17.39
N LEU A 7 18.82 -7.28 -16.37
CA LEU A 7 19.93 -6.38 -16.01
C LEU A 7 21.24 -7.15 -15.83
N LYS A 8 21.16 -8.29 -15.13
CA LYS A 8 22.27 -9.22 -14.91
C LYS A 8 22.87 -9.72 -16.22
N SER A 9 22.02 -10.16 -17.16
CA SER A 9 22.47 -10.63 -18.47
C SER A 9 23.14 -9.53 -19.30
N LYS A 10 22.66 -8.29 -19.19
CA LYS A 10 23.25 -7.15 -19.89
C LYS A 10 24.63 -6.77 -19.34
N LEU A 11 24.79 -6.75 -18.01
CA LEU A 11 26.07 -6.48 -17.34
C LEU A 11 27.10 -7.57 -17.64
N ILE A 12 26.74 -8.84 -17.48
CA ILE A 12 27.66 -9.96 -17.79
C ILE A 12 28.03 -9.94 -19.28
N GLY A 13 27.05 -9.73 -20.16
CA GLY A 13 27.27 -9.62 -21.59
C GLY A 13 28.27 -8.51 -21.96
N SER A 14 28.19 -7.33 -21.34
CA SER A 14 29.15 -6.24 -21.61
C SER A 14 30.57 -6.62 -21.20
N PHE A 15 30.76 -7.22 -20.03
CA PHE A 15 32.09 -7.63 -19.57
C PHE A 15 32.67 -8.73 -20.46
N CYS A 16 31.85 -9.70 -20.89
CA CYS A 16 32.29 -10.74 -21.83
C CYS A 16 32.71 -10.17 -23.20
N ILE A 17 31.99 -9.17 -23.72
CA ILE A 17 32.36 -8.50 -24.99
C ILE A 17 33.69 -7.77 -24.85
N VAL A 18 33.89 -7.01 -23.77
CA VAL A 18 35.15 -6.29 -23.52
C VAL A 18 36.32 -7.27 -23.35
N ALA A 19 36.12 -8.37 -22.62
CA ALA A 19 37.13 -9.42 -22.47
C ALA A 19 37.48 -10.06 -23.83
N MET A 20 36.48 -10.35 -24.66
CA MET A 20 36.70 -10.91 -26.01
C MET A 20 37.51 -9.97 -26.90
N ILE A 21 37.17 -8.68 -26.92
CA ILE A 21 37.92 -7.64 -27.65
C ILE A 21 39.38 -7.59 -27.17
N THR A 22 39.59 -7.65 -25.85
CA THR A 22 40.93 -7.63 -25.26
C THR A 22 41.74 -8.87 -25.68
N CYS A 23 41.13 -10.05 -25.71
CA CYS A 23 41.77 -11.27 -26.21
C CYS A 23 42.14 -11.17 -27.69
N ILE A 24 41.29 -10.55 -28.52
CA ILE A 24 41.59 -10.36 -29.96
C ILE A 24 42.79 -9.41 -30.15
N VAL A 25 42.82 -8.28 -29.44
CA VAL A 25 43.96 -7.34 -29.49
C VAL A 25 45.24 -8.02 -29.01
N GLY A 26 45.17 -8.76 -27.90
CA GLY A 26 46.29 -9.53 -27.37
C GLY A 26 46.80 -10.59 -28.34
N TRP A 27 45.90 -11.32 -29.01
CA TRP A 27 46.24 -12.31 -30.03
C TRP A 27 46.97 -11.70 -31.23
N VAL A 28 46.45 -10.59 -31.78
CA VAL A 28 47.07 -9.89 -32.92
C VAL A 28 48.47 -9.36 -32.57
N GLY A 29 48.63 -8.81 -31.36
CA GLY A 29 49.94 -8.36 -30.87
C GLY A 29 50.92 -9.54 -30.74
N TYR A 30 50.46 -10.65 -30.16
CA TYR A 30 51.26 -11.86 -30.00
C TYR A 30 51.70 -12.46 -31.34
N SER A 31 50.79 -12.63 -32.30
CA SER A 31 51.11 -13.19 -33.62
C SER A 31 52.13 -12.34 -34.38
N GLY A 32 52.04 -11.02 -34.25
CA GLY A 32 52.99 -10.10 -34.88
C GLY A 32 54.39 -10.17 -34.28
N LEU A 33 54.48 -10.33 -32.95
CA LEU A 33 55.76 -10.53 -32.26
C LEU A 33 56.43 -11.84 -32.67
N VAL A 34 55.66 -12.93 -32.78
CA VAL A 34 56.21 -14.24 -33.19
C VAL A 34 56.80 -14.17 -34.59
N SER A 35 56.06 -13.65 -35.57
CA SER A 35 56.54 -13.53 -36.96
C SER A 35 57.77 -12.63 -37.07
N SER A 36 57.80 -11.49 -36.36
CA SER A 36 58.97 -10.61 -36.37
C SER A 36 60.18 -11.25 -35.67
N SER A 37 59.96 -12.04 -34.63
CA SER A 37 61.03 -12.76 -33.92
C SER A 37 61.69 -13.83 -34.80
N GLU A 38 60.92 -14.57 -35.59
CA GLU A 38 61.45 -15.59 -36.50
C GLU A 38 62.38 -14.97 -37.56
N SER A 39 61.94 -13.91 -38.25
CA SER A 39 62.76 -13.22 -39.25
C SER A 39 64.01 -12.56 -38.65
N ILE A 40 63.91 -11.96 -37.46
CA ILE A 40 65.07 -11.37 -36.76
C ILE A 40 66.08 -12.45 -36.36
N THR A 41 65.60 -13.62 -35.92
CA THR A 41 66.46 -14.74 -35.53
C THR A 41 67.23 -15.27 -36.73
N GLU A 42 66.56 -15.43 -37.87
CA GLU A 42 67.18 -15.86 -39.14
C GLU A 42 68.27 -14.87 -39.60
N VAL A 43 67.98 -13.58 -39.64
CA VAL A 43 68.97 -12.56 -40.05
C VAL A 43 70.12 -12.46 -39.04
N GLY A 44 69.81 -12.39 -37.75
CA GLY A 44 70.76 -12.08 -36.69
C GLY A 44 71.65 -13.25 -36.28
N LEU A 45 71.12 -14.48 -36.25
CA LEU A 45 71.85 -15.66 -35.77
C LEU A 45 72.33 -16.59 -36.90
N VAL A 46 71.76 -16.48 -38.11
CA VAL A 46 72.17 -17.32 -39.25
C VAL A 46 72.86 -16.46 -40.30
N ARG A 47 72.18 -15.49 -40.92
CA ARG A 47 72.71 -14.80 -42.11
C ARG A 47 73.89 -13.87 -41.82
N MET A 48 73.84 -13.10 -40.73
CA MET A 48 74.94 -12.20 -40.35
C MET A 48 76.23 -12.96 -40.01
N PRO A 49 76.21 -14.01 -39.16
CA PRO A 49 77.38 -14.87 -38.97
C PRO A 49 77.84 -15.58 -40.25
N SER A 50 76.92 -16.04 -41.13
CA SER A 50 77.30 -16.63 -42.41
C SER A 50 78.11 -15.66 -43.28
N LEU A 51 77.63 -14.42 -43.43
CA LEU A 51 78.36 -13.38 -44.15
C LEU A 51 79.72 -13.07 -43.53
N GLN A 52 79.79 -12.99 -42.19
CA GLN A 52 81.06 -12.79 -41.49
C GLN A 52 82.05 -13.91 -41.81
N GLY A 53 81.62 -15.17 -41.72
CA GLY A 53 82.46 -16.34 -42.00
C GLY A 53 82.98 -16.36 -43.43
N LEU A 54 82.08 -16.13 -44.41
CA LEU A 54 82.43 -16.13 -45.83
C LEU A 54 83.36 -14.97 -46.21
N LEU A 55 83.12 -13.76 -45.69
CA LEU A 55 84.01 -12.61 -45.91
C LEU A 55 85.39 -12.81 -45.26
N MET A 56 85.47 -13.53 -44.13
CA MET A 56 86.74 -13.92 -43.53
C MET A 56 87.50 -14.92 -44.41
N MET A 57 86.81 -15.91 -44.98
CA MET A 57 87.38 -16.83 -45.98
C MET A 57 87.91 -16.08 -47.20
N GLU A 58 87.14 -15.12 -47.72
CA GLU A 58 87.52 -14.36 -48.91
C GLU A 58 88.76 -13.50 -48.65
N ALA A 59 88.73 -12.77 -47.53
CA ALA A 59 89.85 -11.95 -47.09
C ALA A 59 91.10 -12.80 -46.83
N GLY A 60 90.96 -13.97 -46.22
CA GLY A 60 92.05 -14.90 -45.98
C GLY A 60 92.67 -15.41 -47.28
N MET A 61 91.85 -15.92 -48.21
CA MET A 61 92.32 -16.37 -49.52
C MET A 61 93.01 -15.26 -50.32
N ASN A 62 92.43 -14.05 -50.35
CA ASN A 62 93.05 -12.92 -51.03
C ASN A 62 94.39 -12.54 -50.41
N ARG A 63 94.53 -12.59 -49.08
CA ARG A 63 95.81 -12.40 -48.40
C ARG A 63 96.82 -13.49 -48.74
N VAL A 64 96.43 -14.77 -48.76
CA VAL A 64 97.30 -15.87 -49.20
C VAL A 64 97.84 -15.58 -50.61
N ARG A 65 96.95 -15.20 -51.54
CA ARG A 65 97.34 -14.88 -52.92
C ARG A 65 98.32 -13.71 -52.99
N VAL A 66 98.04 -12.61 -52.29
CA VAL A 66 98.91 -11.43 -52.25
C VAL A 66 100.28 -11.77 -51.67
N ASN A 67 100.31 -12.50 -50.55
CA ASN A 67 101.55 -12.89 -49.89
C ASN A 67 102.37 -13.89 -50.73
N ASN A 68 101.74 -14.74 -51.55
CA ASN A 68 102.48 -15.56 -52.51
C ASN A 68 103.24 -14.70 -53.54
N TYR A 69 102.68 -13.59 -54.01
CA TYR A 69 103.42 -12.70 -54.90
C TYR A 69 104.61 -12.01 -54.23
N LEU A 70 104.61 -11.85 -52.89
CA LEU A 70 105.74 -11.31 -52.14
C LEU A 70 107.00 -12.17 -52.32
N VAL A 71 106.88 -13.48 -52.14
CA VAL A 71 108.02 -14.40 -52.28
C VAL A 71 108.41 -14.64 -53.74
N LEU A 72 107.44 -14.54 -54.67
CA LEU A 72 107.67 -14.63 -56.11
C LEU A 72 108.45 -13.44 -56.68
N ASN A 73 108.38 -12.27 -56.04
CA ASN A 73 109.07 -11.07 -56.50
C ASN A 73 110.55 -11.08 -56.09
N ARG A 74 111.43 -11.39 -57.04
CA ARG A 74 112.88 -11.48 -56.85
C ARG A 74 113.53 -10.14 -56.50
N ASP A 75 112.94 -9.03 -56.92
CA ASP A 75 113.51 -7.70 -56.72
C ASP A 75 113.36 -7.21 -55.26
N LEU A 76 112.57 -7.92 -54.46
CA LEU A 76 112.41 -7.60 -53.04
C LEU A 76 113.60 -8.08 -52.20
N PRO A 77 114.05 -7.29 -51.22
CA PRO A 77 115.06 -7.72 -50.25
C PRO A 77 114.65 -9.03 -49.56
N LEU A 78 115.63 -9.87 -49.24
CA LEU A 78 115.38 -11.13 -48.53
C LEU A 78 114.74 -10.88 -47.14
N GLU A 79 115.17 -9.83 -46.45
CA GLU A 79 114.59 -9.35 -45.19
C GLU A 79 113.07 -9.08 -45.29
N THR A 80 112.57 -8.71 -46.48
CA THR A 80 111.12 -8.52 -46.71
C THR A 80 110.42 -9.84 -47.03
N ARG A 81 111.09 -10.74 -47.76
CA ARG A 81 110.52 -12.03 -48.19
C ARG A 81 110.54 -13.09 -47.08
N GLU A 82 111.45 -12.99 -46.11
CA GLU A 82 111.57 -13.96 -45.00
C GLU A 82 110.34 -13.98 -44.07
N HIS A 83 109.55 -12.90 -44.03
CA HIS A 83 108.30 -12.82 -43.26
C HIS A 83 107.11 -13.54 -43.94
N TYR A 84 107.29 -14.04 -45.16
CA TYR A 84 106.27 -14.78 -45.92
C TYR A 84 105.56 -15.90 -45.13
N PRO A 85 106.27 -16.77 -44.37
CA PRO A 85 105.63 -17.90 -43.69
C PRO A 85 104.59 -17.45 -42.67
N ASP A 86 104.92 -16.42 -41.89
CA ASP A 86 104.03 -15.87 -40.86
C ASP A 86 102.81 -15.19 -41.49
N LEU A 87 103.03 -14.38 -42.52
CA LEU A 87 101.96 -13.66 -43.22
C LEU A 87 100.96 -14.60 -43.89
N VAL A 88 101.42 -15.73 -44.43
CA VAL A 88 100.52 -16.72 -45.07
C VAL A 88 99.86 -17.63 -44.04
N ALA A 89 100.55 -17.97 -42.94
CA ALA A 89 99.93 -18.70 -41.83
C ALA A 89 98.76 -17.90 -41.23
N GLU A 90 98.94 -16.60 -40.97
CA GLU A 90 97.86 -15.72 -40.52
C GLU A 90 96.70 -15.63 -41.53
N ALA A 91 97.02 -15.60 -42.83
CA ALA A 91 96.01 -15.53 -43.88
C ALA A 91 95.16 -16.80 -43.98
N TRP A 92 95.78 -17.98 -43.86
CA TRP A 92 95.04 -19.24 -43.77
C TRP A 92 94.27 -19.38 -42.48
N GLN A 93 94.86 -18.98 -41.34
CA GLN A 93 94.16 -18.99 -40.05
C GLN A 93 92.86 -18.18 -40.13
N ARG A 94 92.91 -16.98 -40.71
CA ARG A 94 91.71 -16.15 -40.93
C ARG A 94 90.67 -16.85 -41.79
N ALA A 95 91.10 -17.55 -42.83
CA ALA A 95 90.17 -18.28 -43.70
C ALA A 95 89.54 -19.47 -42.98
N GLU A 96 90.32 -20.23 -42.21
CA GLU A 96 89.85 -21.35 -41.41
C GLU A 96 88.89 -20.91 -40.29
N ASP A 97 89.17 -19.78 -39.65
CA ASP A 97 88.28 -19.20 -38.65
C ASP A 97 86.94 -18.77 -39.28
N GLY A 98 86.99 -18.20 -40.50
CA GLY A 98 85.79 -17.89 -41.28
C GLY A 98 84.97 -19.15 -41.61
N GLN A 99 85.64 -20.21 -42.06
CA GLN A 99 85.01 -21.49 -42.35
C GLN A 99 84.34 -22.11 -41.10
N LYS A 100 85.00 -22.06 -39.93
CA LYS A 100 84.43 -22.55 -38.67
C LYS A 100 83.18 -21.78 -38.22
N ILE A 101 83.05 -20.53 -38.61
CA ILE A 101 81.84 -19.73 -38.35
C ILE A 101 80.71 -20.16 -39.28
N TYR A 102 81.00 -20.32 -40.58
CA TYR A 102 79.98 -20.55 -41.60
C TYR A 102 79.46 -22.00 -41.62
N GLU A 103 80.35 -22.99 -41.57
CA GLU A 103 80.02 -24.41 -41.77
C GLU A 103 78.96 -25.00 -40.82
N PRO A 104 78.89 -24.64 -39.52
CA PRO A 104 77.87 -25.19 -38.62
C PRO A 104 76.50 -24.50 -38.75
N LEU A 105 76.38 -23.39 -39.50
CA LEU A 105 75.14 -22.64 -39.59
C LEU A 105 74.13 -23.34 -40.51
N PRO A 106 72.81 -23.21 -40.25
CA PRO A 106 71.79 -23.72 -41.15
C PRO A 106 71.91 -23.14 -42.55
N GLN A 107 72.08 -24.00 -43.55
CA GLN A 107 72.20 -23.61 -44.95
C GLN A 107 70.89 -23.85 -45.70
N THR A 108 70.56 -22.96 -46.63
CA THR A 108 69.51 -23.25 -47.61
C THR A 108 69.95 -24.35 -48.57
N THR A 109 69.00 -24.95 -49.30
CA THR A 109 69.31 -25.96 -50.32
C THR A 109 70.26 -25.43 -51.40
N GLU A 110 70.10 -24.16 -51.80
CA GLU A 110 70.96 -23.50 -52.79
C GLU A 110 72.35 -23.19 -52.24
N GLU A 111 72.40 -22.70 -51.00
CA GLU A 111 73.64 -22.40 -50.27
C GLU A 111 74.51 -23.65 -50.05
N ALA A 112 73.90 -24.76 -49.64
CA ALA A 112 74.60 -26.04 -49.46
C ALA A 112 75.16 -26.60 -50.77
N ALA A 113 74.48 -26.37 -51.90
CA ALA A 113 74.97 -26.77 -53.22
C ALA A 113 76.21 -25.94 -53.62
N LEU A 114 76.13 -24.62 -53.50
CA LEU A 114 77.26 -23.73 -53.78
C LEU A 114 78.46 -23.99 -52.86
N TRP A 115 78.21 -24.27 -51.57
CA TRP A 115 79.26 -24.63 -50.63
C TRP A 115 80.02 -25.89 -51.06
N LYS A 116 79.30 -26.90 -51.54
CA LYS A 116 79.91 -28.13 -52.05
C LYS A 116 80.77 -27.87 -53.29
N GLU A 117 80.34 -26.98 -54.19
CA GLU A 117 81.14 -26.56 -55.35
C GLU A 117 82.41 -25.83 -54.91
N LEU A 118 82.28 -24.85 -54.00
CA LEU A 118 83.40 -24.13 -53.43
C LEU A 118 84.41 -25.08 -52.75
N GLN A 119 83.94 -26.09 -52.01
CA GLN A 119 84.85 -27.03 -51.35
C GLN A 119 85.79 -27.75 -52.33
N ILE A 120 85.34 -28.03 -53.56
CA ILE A 120 86.17 -28.69 -54.58
C ILE A 120 87.32 -27.76 -54.99
N THR A 121 86.99 -26.52 -55.34
CA THR A 121 87.97 -25.53 -55.82
C THR A 121 88.86 -25.01 -54.69
N TRP A 122 88.31 -24.86 -53.48
CA TRP A 122 89.02 -24.45 -52.28
C TRP A 122 90.05 -25.48 -51.83
N ASN A 123 89.69 -26.76 -51.80
CA ASN A 123 90.63 -27.84 -51.50
C ASN A 123 91.70 -27.99 -52.59
N GLY A 124 91.32 -27.79 -53.86
CA GLY A 124 92.26 -27.71 -54.98
C GLY A 124 93.26 -26.57 -54.81
N PHE A 125 92.78 -25.37 -54.45
CA PHE A 125 93.61 -24.21 -54.17
C PHE A 125 94.56 -24.45 -53.00
N ARG A 126 94.06 -25.00 -51.88
CA ARG A 126 94.88 -25.33 -50.70
C ARG A 126 95.99 -26.32 -51.05
N LYS A 127 95.68 -27.39 -51.78
CA LYS A 127 96.66 -28.41 -52.19
C LYS A 127 97.74 -27.84 -53.11
N ASP A 128 97.34 -27.06 -54.12
CA ASP A 128 98.29 -26.42 -55.03
C ASP A 128 99.14 -25.38 -54.28
N TRP A 129 98.53 -24.66 -53.34
CA TRP A 129 99.23 -23.72 -52.46
C TRP A 129 100.23 -24.43 -51.54
N GLU A 130 99.91 -25.56 -50.93
CA GLU A 130 100.86 -26.31 -50.08
C GLU A 130 102.12 -26.72 -50.87
N THR A 131 101.95 -27.01 -52.16
CA THR A 131 103.07 -27.29 -53.08
C THR A 131 103.86 -26.00 -53.35
N TYR A 132 103.16 -24.91 -53.68
CA TYR A 132 103.76 -23.59 -53.89
C TYR A 132 104.55 -23.13 -52.66
N HIS A 133 103.95 -23.24 -51.47
CA HIS A 133 104.51 -22.84 -50.19
C HIS A 133 105.80 -23.58 -49.87
N ARG A 134 105.87 -24.88 -50.19
CA ARG A 134 107.09 -25.67 -50.02
C ARG A 134 108.24 -25.18 -50.90
N GLU A 135 107.95 -24.89 -52.18
CA GLU A 135 108.95 -24.34 -53.11
C GLU A 135 109.34 -22.91 -52.70
N ALA A 136 108.39 -22.12 -52.17
CA ALA A 136 108.63 -20.79 -51.63
C ALA A 136 109.56 -20.82 -50.42
N LEU A 137 109.32 -21.69 -49.44
CA LEU A 137 110.21 -21.87 -48.28
C LEU A 137 111.62 -22.32 -48.71
N ALA A 138 111.72 -23.23 -49.67
CA ALA A 138 113.01 -23.65 -50.22
C ALA A 138 113.74 -22.46 -50.86
N SER A 139 113.03 -21.60 -51.61
CA SER A 139 113.62 -20.44 -52.29
C SER A 139 114.19 -19.38 -51.34
N LEU A 140 113.69 -19.29 -50.10
CA LEU A 140 114.17 -18.34 -49.10
C LEU A 140 115.53 -18.72 -48.50
N SER A 141 115.94 -19.98 -48.63
CA SER A 141 117.19 -20.52 -48.07
C SER A 141 118.19 -21.03 -49.10
N GLU A 142 117.79 -21.07 -50.38
CA GLU A 142 118.61 -21.59 -51.48
C GLU A 142 119.63 -20.54 -51.95
N THR A 143 120.88 -20.97 -52.08
CA THR A 143 122.02 -20.10 -52.45
C THR A 143 122.60 -20.44 -53.82
N ASP A 144 122.24 -21.58 -54.41
CA ASP A 144 122.60 -21.97 -55.78
C ASP A 144 121.69 -21.25 -56.81
N PRO A 145 122.23 -20.35 -57.66
CA PRO A 145 121.44 -19.60 -58.64
C PRO A 145 120.65 -20.48 -59.61
N ASN A 146 121.18 -21.66 -60.00
CA ASN A 146 120.51 -22.54 -60.94
C ASN A 146 119.31 -23.26 -60.28
N ARG A 147 119.46 -23.67 -59.02
CA ARG A 147 118.34 -24.26 -58.25
C ARG A 147 117.30 -23.22 -57.93
N LEU A 148 117.71 -22.00 -57.59
CA LEU A 148 116.81 -20.90 -57.35
C LEU A 148 115.96 -20.59 -58.59
N ASP A 149 116.54 -20.58 -59.80
CA ASP A 149 115.78 -20.44 -61.06
C ASP A 149 114.71 -21.51 -61.23
N VAL A 150 115.04 -22.78 -60.95
CA VAL A 150 114.07 -23.89 -61.05
C VAL A 150 112.93 -23.73 -60.03
N LEU A 151 113.23 -23.32 -58.79
CA LEU A 151 112.22 -23.07 -57.75
C LEU A 151 111.26 -21.94 -58.17
N TYR A 152 111.81 -20.83 -58.67
CA TYR A 152 111.00 -19.71 -59.16
C TYR A 152 110.17 -20.06 -60.40
N GLN A 153 110.70 -20.88 -61.32
CA GLN A 153 109.94 -21.35 -62.47
C GLN A 153 108.74 -22.20 -62.04
N ARG A 154 108.93 -23.16 -61.14
CA ARG A 154 107.83 -23.99 -60.60
C ARG A 154 106.80 -23.18 -59.84
N MET A 155 107.25 -22.26 -58.99
CA MET A 155 106.37 -21.32 -58.29
C MET A 155 105.56 -20.48 -59.28
N THR A 156 106.19 -19.98 -60.35
CA THR A 156 105.51 -19.21 -61.40
C THR A 156 104.48 -20.08 -62.12
N GLU A 157 104.83 -21.31 -62.54
CA GLU A 157 103.92 -22.25 -63.18
C GLU A 157 102.68 -22.53 -62.32
N LEU A 158 102.87 -22.76 -61.01
CA LEU A 158 101.75 -22.91 -60.07
C LEU A 158 100.94 -21.62 -59.94
N ALA A 159 101.60 -20.48 -59.73
CA ALA A 159 100.98 -19.17 -59.54
C ALA A 159 100.26 -18.62 -60.76
N THR A 160 100.56 -19.12 -61.97
CA THR A 160 99.86 -18.78 -63.22
C THR A 160 98.97 -19.91 -63.75
N GLY A 161 99.08 -21.10 -63.18
CA GLY A 161 98.43 -22.32 -63.64
C GLY A 161 97.28 -22.77 -62.74
N SER A 162 97.35 -24.00 -62.23
CA SER A 162 96.26 -24.64 -61.48
C SER A 162 95.90 -23.90 -60.19
N MET A 163 96.90 -23.40 -59.44
CA MET A 163 96.65 -22.63 -58.21
C MET A 163 95.87 -21.34 -58.51
N ALA A 164 96.25 -20.64 -59.58
CA ALA A 164 95.59 -19.41 -60.01
C ALA A 164 94.14 -19.65 -60.45
N LYS A 165 93.92 -20.74 -61.18
CA LYS A 165 92.59 -21.18 -61.63
C LYS A 165 91.70 -21.53 -60.43
N ASN A 166 92.17 -22.42 -59.56
CA ASN A 166 91.44 -22.84 -58.37
C ASN A 166 91.13 -21.65 -57.44
N ALA A 167 92.06 -20.71 -57.28
CA ALA A 167 91.84 -19.49 -56.51
C ALA A 167 90.75 -18.59 -57.14
N ARG A 168 90.76 -18.45 -58.47
CA ARG A 168 89.76 -17.63 -59.19
C ARG A 168 88.38 -18.26 -59.10
N GLU A 169 88.28 -19.57 -59.30
CA GLU A 169 87.02 -20.31 -59.20
C GLU A 169 86.49 -20.28 -57.75
N SER A 170 87.36 -20.52 -56.76
CA SER A 170 87.01 -20.39 -55.33
C SER A 170 86.51 -18.99 -54.99
N ALA A 171 87.14 -17.94 -55.51
CA ALA A 171 86.68 -16.56 -55.29
C ALA A 171 85.30 -16.30 -55.91
N ALA A 172 85.08 -16.81 -57.12
CA ALA A 172 83.78 -16.68 -57.79
C ALA A 172 82.67 -17.42 -57.04
N ASP A 173 82.94 -18.64 -56.56
CA ASP A 173 81.95 -19.43 -55.84
C ASP A 173 81.68 -18.85 -54.45
N LEU A 174 82.72 -18.39 -53.75
CA LEU A 174 82.57 -17.71 -52.46
C LEU A 174 81.75 -16.42 -52.59
N GLN A 175 81.97 -15.64 -53.64
CA GLN A 175 81.18 -14.44 -53.95
C GLN A 175 79.69 -14.77 -54.16
N LYS A 176 79.36 -15.84 -54.89
CA LYS A 176 77.96 -16.27 -55.07
C LYS A 176 77.27 -16.58 -53.74
N ILE A 177 77.97 -17.26 -52.83
CA ILE A 177 77.42 -17.61 -51.50
C ILE A 177 77.25 -16.35 -50.64
N ILE A 178 78.19 -15.41 -50.70
CA ILE A 178 78.09 -14.10 -50.03
C ILE A 178 76.87 -13.34 -50.55
N GLU A 179 76.71 -13.22 -51.87
CA GLU A 179 75.57 -12.53 -52.49
C GLU A 179 74.23 -13.20 -52.20
N LEU A 180 74.20 -14.54 -52.11
CA LEU A 180 73.00 -15.28 -51.70
C LEU A 180 72.64 -14.97 -50.24
N ASN A 181 73.59 -15.06 -49.32
CA ASN A 181 73.34 -14.77 -47.91
C ASN A 181 72.97 -13.29 -47.67
N ALA A 182 73.55 -12.36 -48.44
CA ALA A 182 73.18 -10.95 -48.39
C ALA A 182 71.73 -10.73 -48.85
N ARG A 183 71.31 -11.34 -49.97
CA ARG A 183 69.92 -11.26 -50.44
C ARG A 183 68.93 -11.89 -49.48
N LEU A 184 69.28 -13.03 -48.87
CA LEU A 184 68.45 -13.67 -47.85
C LEU A 184 68.34 -12.82 -46.58
N ALA A 185 69.43 -12.14 -46.17
CA ALA A 185 69.39 -11.18 -45.07
C ALA A 185 68.48 -9.99 -45.37
N ASP A 186 68.62 -9.37 -46.55
CA ASP A 186 67.80 -8.24 -46.97
C ASP A 186 66.31 -8.63 -47.04
N THR A 187 66.00 -9.75 -47.68
CA THR A 187 64.62 -10.28 -47.78
C THR A 187 64.04 -10.56 -46.39
N GLY A 188 64.82 -11.19 -45.51
CA GLY A 188 64.40 -11.44 -44.12
C GLY A 188 64.16 -10.15 -43.33
N THR A 189 64.96 -9.10 -43.55
CA THR A 189 64.72 -7.79 -42.92
C THR A 189 63.47 -7.09 -43.47
N ASP A 190 63.23 -7.15 -44.77
CA ASP A 190 62.03 -6.57 -45.39
C ASP A 190 60.75 -7.28 -44.91
N GLU A 191 60.78 -8.61 -44.85
CA GLU A 191 59.69 -9.43 -44.29
C GLU A 191 59.43 -9.10 -42.81
N ALA A 192 60.49 -8.95 -42.01
CA ALA A 192 60.37 -8.55 -40.61
C ALA A 192 59.73 -7.16 -40.45
N ILE A 193 60.14 -6.19 -41.26
CA ILE A 193 59.62 -4.82 -41.24
C ILE A 193 58.16 -4.78 -41.70
N ALA A 194 57.83 -5.45 -42.80
CA ALA A 194 56.47 -5.51 -43.33
C ALA A 194 55.51 -6.25 -42.39
N GLY A 195 55.96 -7.37 -41.81
CA GLY A 195 55.23 -8.12 -40.79
C GLY A 195 54.98 -7.29 -39.52
N SER A 196 56.00 -6.55 -39.07
CA SER A 196 55.88 -5.63 -37.93
C SER A 196 54.91 -4.46 -38.21
N ALA A 197 54.99 -3.84 -39.40
CA ALA A 197 54.12 -2.74 -39.79
C ALA A 197 52.64 -3.15 -39.88
N THR A 198 52.38 -4.32 -40.47
CA THR A 198 51.04 -4.90 -40.58
C THR A 198 50.48 -5.20 -39.19
N SER A 199 51.28 -5.82 -38.32
CA SER A 199 50.88 -6.17 -36.96
C SER A 199 50.58 -4.95 -36.10
N LYS A 200 51.41 -3.89 -36.19
CA LYS A 200 51.16 -2.61 -35.50
C LYS A 200 49.86 -1.96 -35.95
N SER A 201 49.61 -1.93 -37.26
CA SER A 201 48.41 -1.32 -37.83
C SER A 201 47.14 -2.08 -37.44
N MET A 202 47.16 -3.41 -37.50
CA MET A 202 46.04 -4.25 -37.05
C MET A 202 45.78 -4.10 -35.54
N ALA A 203 46.84 -4.10 -34.72
CA ALA A 203 46.72 -3.89 -33.27
C ALA A 203 46.06 -2.54 -32.95
N LEU A 204 46.44 -1.47 -33.66
CA LEU A 204 45.85 -0.14 -33.49
C LEU A 204 44.36 -0.09 -33.87
N ILE A 205 43.98 -0.70 -35.00
CA ILE A 205 42.58 -0.75 -35.47
C ILE A 205 41.70 -1.49 -34.45
N PHE A 206 42.13 -2.68 -33.99
CA PHE A 206 41.36 -3.44 -33.00
C PHE A 206 41.32 -2.74 -31.64
N ALA A 207 42.39 -2.07 -31.21
CA ALA A 207 42.40 -1.30 -29.97
C ALA A 207 41.41 -0.13 -30.01
N ILE A 208 41.44 0.69 -31.07
CA ILE A 208 40.54 1.85 -31.21
C ILE A 208 39.09 1.39 -31.41
N GLY A 209 38.85 0.44 -32.32
CA GLY A 209 37.51 -0.08 -32.57
C GLY A 209 36.91 -0.76 -31.34
N GLY A 210 37.74 -1.49 -30.59
CA GLY A 210 37.39 -2.09 -29.32
C GLY A 210 37.02 -1.06 -28.26
N PHE A 211 37.82 -0.01 -28.10
CA PHE A 211 37.56 1.07 -27.16
C PHE A 211 36.27 1.83 -27.48
N LEU A 212 36.05 2.23 -28.73
CA LEU A 212 34.84 2.93 -29.15
C LEU A 212 33.58 2.08 -28.96
N SER A 213 33.67 0.79 -29.26
CA SER A 213 32.57 -0.15 -29.05
C SER A 213 32.26 -0.32 -27.56
N ALA A 214 33.29 -0.46 -26.72
CA ALA A 214 33.13 -0.53 -25.26
C ALA A 214 32.51 0.75 -24.68
N LEU A 215 32.95 1.93 -25.14
CA LEU A 215 32.41 3.22 -24.73
C LEU A 215 30.93 3.35 -25.13
N GLY A 216 30.60 3.08 -26.39
CA GLY A 216 29.24 3.16 -26.91
C GLY A 216 28.29 2.19 -26.19
N PHE A 217 28.74 0.96 -25.93
CA PHE A 217 27.96 -0.01 -25.17
C PHE A 217 27.81 0.38 -23.70
N GLY A 218 28.87 0.93 -23.08
CA GLY A 218 28.84 1.44 -21.71
C GLY A 218 27.81 2.57 -21.53
N VAL A 219 27.80 3.55 -22.43
CA VAL A 219 26.81 4.64 -22.43
C VAL A 219 25.40 4.09 -22.67
N PHE A 220 25.22 3.19 -23.64
CA PHE A 220 23.93 2.56 -23.90
C PHE A 220 23.39 1.80 -22.68
N LEU A 221 24.26 1.02 -22.01
CA LEU A 221 23.90 0.28 -20.82
C LEU A 221 23.53 1.23 -19.68
N SER A 222 24.34 2.23 -19.40
CA SER A 222 24.06 3.25 -18.37
C SER A 222 22.71 3.90 -18.60
N LEU A 223 22.43 4.37 -19.82
CA LEU A 223 21.16 5.02 -20.16
C LEU A 223 19.96 4.05 -20.05
N SER A 224 20.13 2.79 -20.47
CA SER A 224 19.06 1.79 -20.37
C SER A 224 18.74 1.45 -18.91
N ILE A 225 19.74 1.38 -18.04
CA ILE A 225 19.57 1.07 -16.63
C ILE A 225 18.93 2.26 -15.92
N SER A 226 19.50 3.45 -16.07
CA SER A 226 19.00 4.66 -15.41
C SER A 226 17.56 4.97 -15.81
N ARG A 227 17.18 4.85 -17.10
CA ARG A 227 15.79 5.08 -17.53
C ARG A 227 14.79 4.13 -16.88
N ASN A 228 15.12 2.84 -16.77
CA ASN A 228 14.21 1.85 -16.18
C ASN A 228 14.06 2.05 -14.67
N LEU A 229 15.17 2.29 -13.96
CA LEU A 229 15.15 2.57 -12.53
C LEU A 229 14.41 3.88 -12.24
N ASN A 230 14.65 4.93 -13.02
CA ASN A 230 13.97 6.21 -12.86
C ASN A 230 12.47 6.07 -13.10
N ARG A 231 12.03 5.30 -14.10
CA ARG A 231 10.60 5.02 -14.32
C ARG A 231 9.95 4.33 -13.12
N ILE A 232 10.61 3.30 -12.56
CA ILE A 232 10.11 2.58 -11.37
C ILE A 232 10.08 3.52 -10.15
N ALA A 233 11.13 4.32 -9.97
CA ALA A 233 11.22 5.33 -8.91
C ALA A 233 10.08 6.35 -9.02
N THR A 234 9.83 6.91 -10.20
CA THR A 234 8.71 7.84 -10.43
C THR A 234 7.37 7.19 -10.12
N SER A 235 7.09 5.98 -10.63
CA SER A 235 5.85 5.28 -10.32
C SER A 235 5.70 4.94 -8.83
N ALA A 236 6.80 4.62 -8.14
CA ALA A 236 6.78 4.38 -6.70
C ALA A 236 6.54 5.67 -5.91
N ALA A 237 7.12 6.80 -6.30
CA ALA A 237 6.86 8.10 -5.69
C ALA A 237 5.41 8.57 -5.90
N GLU A 238 4.85 8.35 -7.09
CA GLU A 238 3.44 8.62 -7.39
C GLU A 238 2.52 7.73 -6.55
N GLY A 239 2.81 6.42 -6.47
CA GLY A 239 2.07 5.49 -5.63
C GLY A 239 2.12 5.87 -4.14
N ALA A 240 3.30 6.22 -3.63
CA ALA A 240 3.47 6.73 -2.28
C ALA A 240 2.68 8.03 -2.04
N SER A 241 2.62 8.92 -3.05
CA SER A 241 1.79 10.12 -2.98
C SER A 241 0.32 9.81 -2.85
N GLN A 242 -0.18 8.87 -3.64
CA GLN A 242 -1.58 8.47 -3.60
C GLN A 242 -1.93 7.82 -2.28
N ILE A 243 -1.06 6.95 -1.74
CA ILE A 243 -1.23 6.33 -0.42
C ILE A 243 -1.29 7.40 0.67
N ALA A 244 -0.36 8.35 0.69
CA ALA A 244 -0.35 9.41 1.69
C ALA A 244 -1.63 10.27 1.65
N SER A 245 -2.09 10.64 0.45
CA SER A 245 -3.33 11.39 0.28
C SER A 245 -4.57 10.59 0.71
N ALA A 246 -4.66 9.32 0.29
CA ALA A 246 -5.77 8.45 0.68
C ALA A 246 -5.81 8.21 2.19
N ALA A 247 -4.65 7.98 2.80
CA ALA A 247 -4.52 7.82 4.25
C ALA A 247 -4.98 9.08 5.00
N ASN A 248 -4.55 10.28 4.58
CA ASN A 248 -5.03 11.53 5.19
C ASN A 248 -6.56 11.71 5.06
N GLN A 249 -7.13 11.33 3.92
CA GLN A 249 -8.58 11.37 3.72
C GLN A 249 -9.31 10.39 4.65
N VAL A 250 -8.82 9.15 4.76
CA VAL A 250 -9.39 8.15 5.69
C VAL A 250 -9.26 8.61 7.13
N SER A 251 -8.12 9.18 7.52
CA SER A 251 -7.90 9.73 8.86
C SER A 251 -8.91 10.83 9.19
N THR A 252 -9.08 11.79 8.28
CA THR A 252 -10.03 12.91 8.45
C THR A 252 -11.47 12.41 8.52
N SER A 253 -11.84 11.49 7.63
CA SER A 253 -13.18 10.89 7.63
C SER A 253 -13.44 10.11 8.91
N SER A 254 -12.44 9.37 9.40
CA SER A 254 -12.57 8.57 10.62
C SER A 254 -12.71 9.48 11.84
N GLN A 255 -11.93 10.57 11.91
CA GLN A 255 -12.11 11.57 12.97
C GLN A 255 -13.54 12.17 12.98
N GLY A 256 -14.10 12.45 11.79
CA GLY A 256 -15.50 12.87 11.67
C GLY A 256 -16.51 11.81 12.14
N VAL A 257 -16.24 10.52 11.89
CA VAL A 257 -17.07 9.42 12.44
C VAL A 257 -16.96 9.33 13.95
N ALA A 258 -15.77 9.53 14.52
CA ALA A 258 -15.58 9.53 15.97
C ALA A 258 -16.33 10.69 16.64
N GLU A 259 -16.24 11.91 16.07
CA GLU A 259 -17.00 13.07 16.53
C GLU A 259 -18.51 12.86 16.41
N GLY A 260 -18.99 12.38 15.26
CA GLY A 260 -20.41 12.07 15.05
C GLY A 260 -20.92 10.96 15.98
N SER A 261 -20.06 9.99 16.33
CA SER A 261 -20.40 8.95 17.31
C SER A 261 -20.51 9.52 18.73
N GLN A 262 -19.70 10.51 19.10
CA GLN A 262 -19.82 11.19 20.40
C GLN A 262 -21.12 12.02 20.49
N GLU A 263 -21.48 12.73 19.42
CA GLU A 263 -22.75 13.47 19.35
C GLU A 263 -23.96 12.51 19.39
N GLN A 264 -23.86 11.38 18.71
CA GLN A 264 -24.88 10.33 18.77
C GLN A 264 -24.98 9.75 20.18
N ALA A 265 -23.87 9.55 20.89
CA ALA A 265 -23.90 9.07 22.27
C ALA A 265 -24.64 10.03 23.21
N ALA A 266 -24.41 11.34 23.07
CA ALA A 266 -25.16 12.35 23.82
C ALA A 266 -26.66 12.32 23.51
N SER A 267 -27.02 12.17 22.23
CA SER A 267 -28.43 12.04 21.81
C SER A 267 -29.10 10.78 22.35
N ILE A 268 -28.34 9.67 22.44
CA ILE A 268 -28.79 8.41 23.04
C ILE A 268 -29.03 8.59 24.54
N GLU A 269 -28.17 9.33 25.24
CA GLU A 269 -28.31 9.61 26.67
C GLU A 269 -29.55 10.46 26.98
N GLU A 270 -29.83 11.48 26.16
CA GLU A 270 -31.06 12.28 26.25
C GLU A 270 -32.31 11.44 25.93
N THR A 271 -32.25 10.62 24.87
CA THR A 271 -33.35 9.72 24.50
C THR A 271 -33.62 8.69 25.60
N SER A 272 -32.57 8.13 26.21
CA SER A 272 -32.69 7.19 27.33
C SER A 272 -33.40 7.84 28.51
N SER A 273 -33.03 9.09 28.84
CA SER A 273 -33.67 9.85 29.92
C SER A 273 -35.16 10.10 29.64
N ALA A 274 -35.51 10.47 28.41
CA ALA A 274 -36.90 10.65 28.00
C ALA A 274 -37.70 9.33 28.06
N VAL A 275 -37.08 8.20 27.71
CA VAL A 275 -37.71 6.88 27.79
C VAL A 275 -37.91 6.42 29.24
N GLU A 276 -36.99 6.74 30.14
CA GLU A 276 -37.18 6.50 31.58
C GLU A 276 -38.37 7.30 32.14
N GLU A 277 -38.49 8.58 31.76
CA GLU A 277 -39.62 9.42 32.16
C GLU A 277 -40.95 8.89 31.59
N LEU A 278 -40.96 8.48 30.31
CA LEU A 278 -42.12 7.81 29.70
C LEU A 278 -42.49 6.53 30.46
N SER A 279 -41.51 5.71 30.85
CA SER A 279 -41.75 4.49 31.63
C SER A 279 -42.42 4.79 32.97
N ALA A 280 -41.94 5.82 33.68
CA ALA A 280 -42.53 6.26 34.94
C ALA A 280 -43.98 6.74 34.76
N MET A 281 -44.24 7.56 33.74
CA MET A 281 -45.59 8.06 33.43
C MET A 281 -46.54 6.93 33.02
N THR A 282 -46.11 5.98 32.20
CA THR A 282 -46.93 4.82 31.80
C THR A 282 -47.30 3.96 33.00
N ASN A 283 -46.35 3.68 33.91
CA ASN A 283 -46.64 2.95 35.16
C ASN A 283 -47.61 3.71 36.06
N GLN A 284 -47.46 5.04 36.16
CA GLN A 284 -48.38 5.88 36.91
C GLN A 284 -49.79 5.87 36.30
N ASN A 285 -49.91 5.91 34.97
CA ASN A 285 -51.20 5.81 34.27
C ASN A 285 -51.90 4.47 34.53
N ALA A 286 -51.17 3.34 34.46
CA ALA A 286 -51.71 2.03 34.80
C ALA A 286 -52.24 1.99 36.25
N SER A 287 -51.47 2.52 37.20
CA SER A 287 -51.90 2.61 38.61
C SER A 287 -53.13 3.50 38.78
N ASN A 288 -53.16 4.68 38.16
CA ASN A 288 -54.28 5.62 38.24
C ASN A 288 -55.55 5.02 37.64
N ALA A 289 -55.45 4.35 36.49
CA ALA A 289 -56.57 3.66 35.87
C ALA A 289 -57.12 2.55 36.77
N LYS A 290 -56.24 1.77 37.42
CA LYS A 290 -56.65 0.75 38.38
C LYS A 290 -57.37 1.33 39.60
N GLN A 291 -56.86 2.44 40.15
CA GLN A 291 -57.51 3.15 41.26
C GLN A 291 -58.88 3.72 40.85
N ALA A 292 -58.97 4.32 39.67
CA ALA A 292 -60.23 4.86 39.16
C ALA A 292 -61.26 3.74 38.86
N SER A 293 -60.81 2.57 38.40
CA SER A 293 -61.65 1.37 38.25
C SER A 293 -62.21 0.91 39.60
N GLN A 294 -61.38 0.89 40.65
CA GLN A 294 -61.80 0.55 42.01
C GLN A 294 -62.84 1.55 42.56
N LEU A 295 -62.61 2.86 42.39
CA LEU A 295 -63.58 3.89 42.79
C LEU A 295 -64.92 3.76 42.04
N ALA A 296 -64.89 3.37 40.77
CA ALA A 296 -66.10 3.10 40.00
C ALA A 296 -66.87 1.89 40.57
N VAL A 297 -66.19 0.84 41.02
CA VAL A 297 -66.83 -0.30 41.70
C VAL A 297 -67.52 0.14 42.99
N GLU A 298 -66.88 0.97 43.81
CA GLU A 298 -67.45 1.51 45.04
C GLU A 298 -68.67 2.42 44.75
N ALA A 299 -68.57 3.29 43.75
CA ALA A 299 -69.68 4.12 43.30
C ALA A 299 -70.87 3.27 42.82
N ARG A 300 -70.60 2.15 42.12
CA ARG A 300 -71.64 1.21 41.67
C ARG A 300 -72.39 0.62 42.87
N GLU A 301 -71.68 0.23 43.91
CA GLU A 301 -72.27 -0.32 45.13
C GLU A 301 -73.14 0.70 45.86
N ALA A 302 -72.67 1.95 45.98
CA ALA A 302 -73.45 3.05 46.52
C ALA A 302 -74.74 3.30 45.71
N MET A 303 -74.65 3.29 44.37
CA MET A 303 -75.81 3.47 43.49
C MET A 303 -76.80 2.30 43.56
N LYS A 304 -76.33 1.06 43.74
CA LYS A 304 -77.23 -0.09 44.01
C LYS A 304 -78.01 0.10 45.30
N LYS A 305 -77.36 0.56 46.37
CA LYS A 305 -78.04 0.87 47.64
C LYS A 305 -79.04 2.03 47.49
N SER A 306 -78.71 3.06 46.71
CA SER A 306 -79.64 4.14 46.37
C SER A 306 -80.86 3.63 45.58
N SER A 307 -80.66 2.67 44.67
CA SER A 307 -81.76 2.02 43.92
C SER A 307 -82.72 1.30 44.86
N GLU A 308 -82.18 0.55 45.84
CA GLU A 308 -82.97 -0.14 46.86
C GLU A 308 -83.77 0.84 47.73
N ASN A 309 -83.15 1.93 48.19
CA ASN A 309 -83.83 2.98 48.94
C ASN A 309 -84.95 3.65 48.13
N ALA A 310 -84.72 3.92 46.83
CA ALA A 310 -85.75 4.47 45.95
C ALA A 310 -86.92 3.49 45.76
N ARG A 311 -86.67 2.17 45.79
CA ARG A 311 -87.72 1.15 45.79
C ARG A 311 -88.56 1.21 47.07
N PHE A 312 -87.92 1.32 48.25
CA PHE A 312 -88.65 1.47 49.51
C PHE A 312 -89.46 2.77 49.58
N MET A 313 -88.94 3.86 49.03
CA MET A 313 -89.69 5.13 48.95
C MET A 313 -90.92 5.03 48.04
N ASP A 314 -90.81 4.36 46.89
CA ASP A 314 -91.94 4.12 45.98
C ASP A 314 -93.03 3.29 46.66
N GLU A 315 -92.65 2.23 47.37
CA GLU A 315 -93.56 1.40 48.16
C GLU A 315 -94.28 2.22 49.24
N ALA A 316 -93.54 2.99 50.03
CA ALA A 316 -94.11 3.85 51.07
C ALA A 316 -95.10 4.90 50.49
N MET A 317 -94.78 5.51 49.34
CA MET A 317 -95.70 6.46 48.68
C MET A 317 -96.97 5.77 48.16
N ARG A 318 -96.87 4.54 47.64
CA ARG A 318 -98.03 3.73 47.22
C ARG A 318 -98.91 3.31 48.39
N ASP A 319 -98.31 3.01 49.53
CA ASP A 319 -99.03 2.72 50.77
C ASP A 319 -99.76 3.97 51.28
N ILE A 320 -99.10 5.13 51.31
CA ILE A 320 -99.71 6.41 51.68
C ILE A 320 -100.86 6.76 50.73
N LYS A 321 -100.70 6.52 49.42
CA LYS A 321 -101.76 6.72 48.43
C LYS A 321 -102.96 5.84 48.75
N THR A 322 -102.73 4.57 49.02
CA THR A 322 -103.78 3.60 49.36
C THR A 322 -104.52 3.99 50.63
N ALA A 323 -103.79 4.39 51.68
CA ALA A 323 -104.35 4.90 52.93
C ALA A 323 -105.16 6.19 52.72
N SER A 324 -104.70 7.10 51.86
CA SER A 324 -105.41 8.34 51.51
C SER A 324 -106.71 8.04 50.75
N ASP A 325 -106.69 7.11 49.79
CA ASP A 325 -107.87 6.65 49.05
C ASP A 325 -108.90 5.99 49.99
N GLN A 326 -108.46 5.19 50.96
CA GLN A 326 -109.31 4.62 51.99
C GLN A 326 -109.92 5.69 52.90
N THR A 327 -109.11 6.66 53.32
CA THR A 327 -109.58 7.77 54.17
C THR A 327 -110.61 8.62 53.44
N SER A 328 -110.42 8.92 52.14
CA SER A 328 -111.41 9.63 51.32
C SER A 328 -112.75 8.88 51.28
N LYS A 329 -112.74 7.54 51.15
CA LYS A 329 -113.96 6.72 51.20
C LYS A 329 -114.67 6.84 52.54
N ILE A 330 -113.94 6.76 53.66
CA ILE A 330 -114.49 6.91 55.00
C ILE A 330 -115.13 8.30 55.16
N VAL A 331 -114.45 9.36 54.74
CA VAL A 331 -114.96 10.74 54.83
C VAL A 331 -116.21 10.93 53.96
N LYS A 332 -116.28 10.33 52.77
CA LYS A 332 -117.51 10.31 51.95
C LYS A 332 -118.66 9.62 52.68
N THR A 333 -118.41 8.47 53.32
CA THR A 333 -119.43 7.82 54.15
C THR A 333 -119.87 8.69 55.34
N ILE A 334 -118.96 9.45 55.96
CA ILE A 334 -119.31 10.40 57.02
C ILE A 334 -120.22 11.52 56.48
N ASP A 335 -119.92 12.06 55.30
CA ASP A 335 -120.76 13.07 54.64
C ASP A 335 -122.16 12.52 54.31
N GLU A 336 -122.24 11.28 53.82
CA GLU A 336 -123.52 10.57 53.59
C GLU A 336 -124.32 10.39 54.89
N ILE A 337 -123.66 9.99 55.99
CA ILE A 337 -124.28 9.86 57.32
C ILE A 337 -124.76 11.23 57.82
N ALA A 338 -123.96 12.28 57.66
CA ALA A 338 -124.34 13.64 58.04
C ALA A 338 -125.55 14.13 57.24
N PHE A 339 -125.60 13.86 55.93
CA PHE A 339 -126.74 14.16 55.08
C PHE A 339 -128.00 13.39 55.49
N GLN A 340 -127.89 12.09 55.75
CA GLN A 340 -129.01 11.28 56.26
C GLN A 340 -129.50 11.78 57.62
N THR A 341 -128.59 12.16 58.51
CA THR A 341 -128.91 12.73 59.84
C THR A 341 -129.64 14.06 59.70
N ASN A 342 -129.20 14.91 58.77
CA ASN A 342 -129.85 16.18 58.46
C ASN A 342 -131.29 15.97 57.94
N LEU A 343 -131.51 14.96 57.08
CA LEU A 343 -132.85 14.59 56.60
C LEU A 343 -133.74 14.01 57.70
N LEU A 344 -133.19 13.15 58.58
CA LEU A 344 -133.90 12.62 59.75
C LEU A 344 -134.30 13.73 60.72
N ALA A 345 -133.38 14.67 60.99
CA ALA A 345 -133.62 15.83 61.83
C ALA A 345 -134.68 16.76 61.23
N LEU A 346 -134.65 16.98 59.92
CA LEU A 346 -135.70 17.72 59.20
C LEU A 346 -137.06 17.04 59.33
N ASN A 347 -137.12 15.72 59.12
CA ASN A 347 -138.36 14.95 59.29
C ASN A 347 -138.88 15.03 60.73
N ALA A 348 -137.99 14.94 61.72
CA ALA A 348 -138.33 15.08 63.14
C ALA A 348 -138.81 16.50 63.48
N ALA A 349 -138.19 17.55 62.93
CA ALA A 349 -138.61 18.94 63.10
C ALA A 349 -140.01 19.18 62.50
N VAL A 350 -140.29 18.61 61.34
CA VAL A 350 -141.62 18.65 60.69
C VAL A 350 -142.68 17.94 61.53
N GLU A 351 -142.39 16.73 62.04
CA GLU A 351 -143.35 15.99 62.87
C GLU A 351 -143.54 16.64 64.25
N ALA A 352 -142.50 17.25 64.81
CA ALA A 352 -142.59 18.06 66.03
C ALA A 352 -143.44 19.32 65.82
N ALA A 353 -143.33 19.99 64.68
CA ALA A 353 -144.21 21.11 64.30
C ALA A 353 -145.67 20.65 64.12
N ARG A 354 -145.88 19.43 63.60
CA ARG A 354 -147.20 18.80 63.43
C ARG A 354 -147.87 18.46 64.77
N ALA A 355 -147.10 18.17 65.81
CA ALA A 355 -147.59 17.89 67.17
C ALA A 355 -147.96 19.15 68.00
N GLY A 356 -147.80 20.36 67.47
CA GLY A 356 -148.23 21.61 68.10
C GLY A 356 -147.50 21.93 69.42
N GLU A 357 -148.23 22.37 70.46
CA GLU A 357 -147.67 22.75 71.77
C GLU A 357 -146.88 21.62 72.45
N ALA A 358 -147.29 20.35 72.27
CA ALA A 358 -146.62 19.19 72.87
C ALA A 358 -145.26 18.85 72.23
N GLY A 359 -145.01 19.32 71.00
CA GLY A 359 -143.80 19.05 70.22
C GLY A 359 -142.68 20.08 70.38
N LYS A 360 -142.91 21.20 71.08
CA LYS A 360 -141.94 22.33 71.16
C LYS A 360 -140.55 21.92 71.66
N GLY A 361 -140.47 21.06 72.67
CA GLY A 361 -139.18 20.56 73.18
C GLY A 361 -138.45 19.67 72.17
N PHE A 362 -139.19 18.83 71.43
CA PHE A 362 -138.64 17.97 70.38
C PHE A 362 -138.18 18.79 69.15
N ALA A 363 -138.88 19.87 68.81
CA ALA A 363 -138.51 20.75 67.70
C ALA A 363 -137.14 21.42 67.93
N VAL A 364 -136.85 21.85 69.17
CA VAL A 364 -135.54 22.44 69.52
C VAL A 364 -134.42 21.41 69.40
N VAL A 365 -134.63 20.19 69.89
CA VAL A 365 -133.64 19.10 69.77
C VAL A 365 -133.43 18.73 68.29
N ALA A 366 -134.50 18.67 67.49
CA ALA A 366 -134.42 18.38 66.07
C ALA A 366 -133.62 19.46 65.31
N GLU A 367 -133.81 20.75 65.59
CA GLU A 367 -133.02 21.82 64.97
C GLU A 367 -131.55 21.79 65.40
N GLU A 368 -131.25 21.46 66.67
CA GLU A 368 -129.87 21.31 67.15
C GLU A 368 -129.16 20.11 66.48
N VAL A 369 -129.86 18.97 66.33
CA VAL A 369 -129.34 17.80 65.60
C VAL A 369 -129.13 18.15 64.12
N ARG A 370 -130.02 18.94 63.52
CA ARG A 370 -129.87 19.44 62.15
C ARG A 370 -128.62 20.30 61.98
N ASN A 371 -128.41 21.24 62.91
CA ASN A 371 -127.24 22.11 62.91
C ASN A 371 -125.93 21.31 63.09
N LEU A 372 -125.92 20.32 64.00
CA LEU A 372 -124.79 19.42 64.18
C LEU A 372 -124.50 18.59 62.91
N ALA A 373 -125.53 18.10 62.24
CA ALA A 373 -125.41 17.36 60.98
C ALA A 373 -124.83 18.23 59.85
N MET A 374 -125.28 19.48 59.71
CA MET A 374 -124.70 20.43 58.74
C MET A 374 -123.22 20.74 59.04
N ARG A 375 -122.86 20.94 60.31
CA ARG A 375 -121.46 21.13 60.72
C ARG A 375 -120.60 19.90 60.46
N ALA A 376 -121.15 18.70 60.66
CA ALA A 376 -120.47 17.44 60.36
C ALA A 376 -120.23 17.27 58.85
N ALA A 377 -121.22 17.61 58.00
CA ALA A 377 -121.07 17.61 56.55
C ALA A 377 -120.01 18.63 56.08
N GLU A 378 -120.01 19.85 56.64
CA GLU A 378 -119.00 20.87 56.34
C GLU A 378 -117.58 20.40 56.74
N ALA A 379 -117.43 19.82 57.93
CA ALA A 379 -116.16 19.26 58.38
C ALA A 379 -115.70 18.07 57.51
N ALA A 380 -116.61 17.19 57.10
CA ALA A 380 -116.33 16.09 56.19
C ALA A 380 -115.86 16.62 54.82
N LYS A 381 -116.56 17.62 54.26
CA LYS A 381 -116.16 18.27 53.00
C LYS A 381 -114.76 18.89 53.07
N ASN A 382 -114.46 19.64 54.12
CA ASN A 382 -113.13 20.24 54.32
C ASN A 382 -112.04 19.17 54.46
N THR A 383 -112.32 18.09 55.20
CA THR A 383 -111.40 16.95 55.33
C THR A 383 -111.18 16.25 54.00
N ASN A 384 -112.23 16.05 53.20
CA ASN A 384 -112.10 15.45 51.88
C ASN A 384 -111.25 16.32 50.94
N SER A 385 -111.38 17.65 50.99
CA SER A 385 -110.53 18.56 50.23
C SER A 385 -109.05 18.42 50.60
N LEU A 386 -108.72 18.30 51.89
CA LEU A 386 -107.35 18.07 52.36
C LEU A 386 -106.81 16.70 51.89
N ILE A 387 -107.66 15.66 51.88
CA ILE A 387 -107.28 14.34 51.39
C ILE A 387 -107.03 14.36 49.88
N GLU A 388 -107.88 15.03 49.09
CA GLU A 388 -107.67 15.21 47.66
C GLU A 388 -106.36 15.94 47.36
N GLU A 389 -106.07 17.02 48.09
CA GLU A 389 -104.79 17.72 47.98
C GLU A 389 -103.60 16.81 48.34
N ASN A 390 -103.71 16.03 49.42
CA ASN A 390 -102.68 15.08 49.81
C ASN A 390 -102.45 14.01 48.74
N THR A 391 -103.52 13.47 48.15
CA THR A 391 -103.44 12.49 47.06
C THR A 391 -102.72 13.06 45.84
N VAL A 392 -102.97 14.34 45.48
CA VAL A 392 -102.22 15.02 44.41
C VAL A 392 -100.72 15.10 44.75
N ARG A 393 -100.37 15.49 45.99
CA ARG A 393 -98.96 15.55 46.44
C ARG A 393 -98.27 14.19 46.43
N VAL A 394 -98.97 13.14 46.86
CA VAL A 394 -98.46 11.75 46.84
C VAL A 394 -98.23 11.27 45.41
N ASN A 395 -99.18 11.51 44.49
CA ASN A 395 -99.01 11.16 43.08
C ASN A 395 -97.80 11.86 42.45
N SER A 396 -97.58 13.14 42.79
CA SER A 396 -96.38 13.87 42.40
C SER A 396 -95.11 13.23 42.98
N GLY A 397 -95.14 12.81 44.24
CA GLY A 397 -94.05 12.07 44.88
C GLY A 397 -93.70 10.76 44.17
N VAL A 398 -94.70 9.98 43.76
CA VAL A 398 -94.50 8.74 42.97
C VAL A 398 -93.81 9.05 41.64
N GLN A 399 -94.25 10.08 40.92
CA GLN A 399 -93.61 10.48 39.64
C GLN A 399 -92.15 10.91 39.82
N ILE A 400 -91.84 11.66 40.89
CA ILE A 400 -90.45 12.06 41.20
C ILE A 400 -89.59 10.82 41.46
N ILE A 401 -90.11 9.82 42.17
CA ILE A 401 -89.38 8.57 42.46
C ILE A 401 -89.17 7.74 41.18
N GLU A 402 -90.13 7.70 40.25
CA GLU A 402 -89.93 7.07 38.94
C GLU A 402 -88.80 7.75 38.15
N GLY A 403 -88.75 9.08 38.14
CA GLY A 403 -87.64 9.83 37.54
C GLY A 403 -86.30 9.53 38.22
N LEU A 404 -86.29 9.45 39.56
CA LEU A 404 -85.09 9.09 40.33
C LEU A 404 -84.58 7.68 39.98
N LYS A 405 -85.47 6.69 39.87
CA LYS A 405 -85.10 5.31 39.46
C LYS A 405 -84.43 5.29 38.09
N SER A 406 -85.00 6.00 37.11
CA SER A 406 -84.42 6.13 35.76
C SER A 406 -83.01 6.75 35.80
N ASN A 407 -82.82 7.84 36.57
CA ASN A 407 -81.51 8.48 36.71
C ASN A 407 -80.47 7.57 37.38
N ILE A 408 -80.90 6.75 38.35
CA ILE A 408 -80.04 5.75 39.00
C ILE A 408 -79.60 4.68 38.00
N GLU A 409 -80.52 4.16 37.17
CA GLU A 409 -80.22 3.18 36.13
C GLU A 409 -79.22 3.73 35.10
N GLN A 410 -79.42 4.96 34.62
CA GLN A 410 -78.48 5.62 33.72
C GLN A 410 -77.11 5.78 34.36
N SER A 411 -77.05 6.22 35.63
CA SER A 411 -75.79 6.38 36.36
C SER A 411 -75.03 5.06 36.51
N LEU A 412 -75.74 3.95 36.75
CA LEU A 412 -75.12 2.61 36.78
C LEU A 412 -74.51 2.24 35.42
N LEU A 413 -75.17 2.54 34.30
CA LEU A 413 -74.61 2.34 32.96
C LEU A 413 -73.35 3.19 32.72
N HIS A 414 -73.34 4.45 33.18
CA HIS A 414 -72.18 5.32 33.08
C HIS A 414 -71.00 4.80 33.91
N ILE A 415 -71.25 4.34 35.14
CA ILE A 415 -70.21 3.75 36.01
C ILE A 415 -69.61 2.49 35.37
N ASP A 416 -70.43 1.64 34.76
CA ASP A 416 -69.95 0.45 34.05
C ASP A 416 -69.06 0.82 32.86
N LYS A 417 -69.43 1.88 32.13
CA LYS A 417 -68.62 2.40 31.02
C LYS A 417 -67.28 2.98 31.51
N VAL A 418 -67.27 3.73 32.61
CA VAL A 418 -66.02 4.25 33.22
C VAL A 418 -65.11 3.10 33.66
N THR A 419 -65.69 2.05 34.26
CA THR A 419 -64.95 0.85 34.67
C THR A 419 -64.30 0.16 33.47
N SER A 420 -65.05 -0.03 32.38
CA SER A 420 -64.52 -0.61 31.14
C SER A 420 -63.38 0.21 30.55
N LEU A 421 -63.56 1.53 30.42
CA LEU A 421 -62.54 2.43 29.87
C LEU A 421 -61.26 2.42 30.71
N ASN A 422 -61.37 2.40 32.03
CA ASN A 422 -60.19 2.32 32.90
C ASN A 422 -59.46 0.98 32.77
N ASN A 423 -60.18 -0.13 32.59
CA ASN A 423 -59.55 -1.43 32.35
C ASN A 423 -58.81 -1.44 31.00
N GLU A 424 -59.37 -0.82 29.96
CA GLU A 424 -58.70 -0.64 28.67
C GLU A 424 -57.45 0.23 28.78
N VAL A 425 -57.50 1.34 29.53
CA VAL A 425 -56.34 2.21 29.77
C VAL A 425 -55.24 1.46 30.54
N SER A 426 -55.60 0.66 31.54
CA SER A 426 -54.63 -0.16 32.28
C SER A 426 -53.95 -1.18 31.36
N ALA A 427 -54.73 -1.91 30.54
CA ALA A 427 -54.19 -2.90 29.62
C ALA A 427 -53.29 -2.27 28.55
N ALA A 428 -53.70 -1.12 27.98
CA ALA A 428 -52.89 -0.37 27.02
C ALA A 428 -51.59 0.17 27.66
N SER A 429 -51.64 0.59 28.93
CA SER A 429 -50.46 1.04 29.66
C SER A 429 -49.48 -0.11 29.94
N ASP A 430 -49.98 -1.31 30.26
CA ASP A 430 -49.13 -2.50 30.43
C ASP A 430 -48.44 -2.89 29.11
N GLU A 431 -49.14 -2.80 27.98
CA GLU A 431 -48.56 -3.03 26.65
C GLU A 431 -47.50 -1.96 26.29
N GLN A 432 -47.78 -0.68 26.57
CA GLN A 432 -46.80 0.40 26.43
C GLN A 432 -45.55 0.15 27.28
N SER A 433 -45.71 -0.31 28.53
CA SER A 433 -44.60 -0.64 29.42
C SER A 433 -43.70 -1.74 28.83
N SER A 434 -44.30 -2.79 28.27
CA SER A 434 -43.57 -3.83 27.54
C SER A 434 -42.85 -3.27 26.31
N GLY A 435 -43.51 -2.41 25.52
CA GLY A 435 -42.90 -1.75 24.35
C GLY A 435 -41.71 -0.86 24.74
N ILE A 436 -41.83 -0.11 25.84
CA ILE A 436 -40.74 0.69 26.40
C ILE A 436 -39.55 -0.20 26.81
N GLY A 437 -39.79 -1.38 27.37
CA GLY A 437 -38.72 -2.34 27.68
C GLY A 437 -37.92 -2.78 26.43
N GLN A 438 -38.60 -2.98 25.30
CA GLN A 438 -37.96 -3.28 24.02
C GLN A 438 -37.16 -2.08 23.49
N ILE A 439 -37.71 -0.87 23.59
CA ILE A 439 -37.01 0.38 23.24
C ILE A 439 -35.73 0.52 24.06
N ASN A 440 -35.78 0.29 25.36
CA ASN A 440 -34.60 0.37 26.23
C ASN A 440 -33.50 -0.63 25.82
N THR A 441 -33.89 -1.84 25.43
CA THR A 441 -32.94 -2.83 24.88
C THR A 441 -32.30 -2.35 23.59
N ALA A 442 -33.09 -1.76 22.68
CA ALA A 442 -32.59 -1.21 21.42
C ALA A 442 -31.65 -0.01 21.64
N ILE A 443 -31.97 0.88 22.58
CA ILE A 443 -31.11 2.00 22.99
C ILE A 443 -29.77 1.48 23.53
N SER A 444 -29.79 0.44 24.38
CA SER A 444 -28.56 -0.17 24.89
C SER A 444 -27.69 -0.76 23.78
N GLN A 445 -28.28 -1.42 22.78
CA GLN A 445 -27.55 -1.95 21.63
C GLN A 445 -27.00 -0.82 20.75
N MET A 446 -27.77 0.24 20.54
CA MET A 446 -27.34 1.41 19.80
C MET A 446 -26.15 2.09 20.49
N ASN A 447 -26.18 2.23 21.82
CA ASN A 447 -25.06 2.76 22.59
C ASN A 447 -23.78 1.92 22.41
N GLN A 448 -23.89 0.59 22.46
CA GLN A 448 -22.76 -0.31 22.20
C GLN A 448 -22.20 -0.14 20.78
N ALA A 449 -23.07 -0.06 19.77
CA ALA A 449 -22.66 0.15 18.39
C ALA A 449 -22.01 1.53 18.19
N THR A 450 -22.55 2.58 18.81
CA THR A 450 -21.99 3.94 18.79
C THR A 450 -20.60 3.99 19.42
N GLN A 451 -20.39 3.33 20.56
CA GLN A 451 -19.06 3.22 21.18
C GLN A 451 -18.08 2.43 20.32
N ALA A 452 -18.52 1.33 19.71
CA ALA A 452 -17.69 0.54 18.81
C ALA A 452 -17.30 1.35 17.56
N ASN A 453 -18.22 2.13 17.00
CA ASN A 453 -17.94 3.03 15.88
C ASN A 453 -16.91 4.09 16.25
N ALA A 454 -17.02 4.71 17.42
CA ALA A 454 -16.04 5.68 17.91
C ALA A 454 -14.64 5.04 18.05
N ALA A 455 -14.55 3.87 18.68
CA ALA A 455 -13.29 3.16 18.86
C ALA A 455 -12.66 2.73 17.53
N ASN A 456 -13.45 2.14 16.63
CA ASN A 456 -12.98 1.73 15.30
C ASN A 456 -12.52 2.93 14.47
N ALA A 457 -13.19 4.08 14.61
CA ALA A 457 -12.84 5.30 13.93
C ALA A 457 -11.51 5.89 14.46
N GLU A 458 -11.28 5.87 15.77
CA GLU A 458 -9.99 6.26 16.35
C GLU A 458 -8.85 5.33 15.89
N GLU A 459 -9.08 4.02 15.86
CA GLU A 459 -8.11 3.04 15.38
C GLU A 459 -7.81 3.22 13.88
N ALA A 460 -8.84 3.44 13.06
CA ALA A 460 -8.69 3.70 11.62
C ALA A 460 -7.94 5.00 11.35
N ALA A 461 -8.16 6.05 12.16
CA ALA A 461 -7.38 7.29 12.08
C ALA A 461 -5.90 7.03 12.40
N ALA A 462 -5.60 6.33 13.50
CA ALA A 462 -4.22 6.02 13.88
C ALA A 462 -3.50 5.15 12.83
N ALA A 463 -4.16 4.12 12.30
CA ALA A 463 -3.60 3.27 11.24
C ALA A 463 -3.36 4.05 9.93
N SER A 464 -4.21 5.04 9.65
CA SER A 464 -4.04 5.94 8.52
C SER A 464 -2.86 6.90 8.71
N GLU A 465 -2.67 7.45 9.91
CA GLU A 465 -1.49 8.25 10.23
C GLU A 465 -0.20 7.43 10.04
N GLU A 466 -0.18 6.17 10.48
CA GLU A 466 0.95 5.26 10.25
C GLU A 466 1.19 5.01 8.76
N SER A 467 0.12 4.76 7.99
CA SER A 467 0.20 4.56 6.54
C SER A 467 0.75 5.79 5.81
N ALA A 468 0.34 7.00 6.22
CA ALA A 468 0.89 8.24 5.70
C ALA A 468 2.39 8.39 6.03
N GLY A 469 2.80 7.98 7.24
CA GLY A 469 4.19 7.91 7.66
C GLY A 469 5.02 6.94 6.79
N GLN A 470 4.53 5.71 6.58
CA GLN A 470 5.19 4.71 5.73
C GLN A 470 5.31 5.18 4.28
N ALA A 471 4.29 5.85 3.75
CA ALA A 471 4.34 6.46 2.43
C ALA A 471 5.38 7.58 2.34
N SER A 472 5.56 8.36 3.42
CA SER A 472 6.65 9.34 3.50
C SER A 472 8.03 8.67 3.47
N SER A 473 8.24 7.61 4.26
CA SER A 473 9.49 6.84 4.24
C SER A 473 9.78 6.21 2.87
N LEU A 474 8.75 5.71 2.18
CA LEU A 474 8.91 5.18 0.82
C LEU A 474 9.36 6.27 -0.15
N ARG A 475 8.84 7.50 -0.03
CA ARG A 475 9.30 8.63 -0.84
C ARG A 475 10.77 8.97 -0.59
N GLU A 476 11.21 8.94 0.67
CA GLU A 476 12.62 9.19 1.02
C GLU A 476 13.53 8.14 0.38
N LEU A 477 13.17 6.85 0.47
CA LEU A 477 13.92 5.76 -0.18
C LEU A 477 13.97 5.92 -1.71
N VAL A 478 12.86 6.35 -2.32
CA VAL A 478 12.80 6.61 -3.76
C VAL A 478 13.68 7.81 -4.14
N MET A 479 13.74 8.84 -3.30
CA MET A 479 14.60 10.00 -3.49
C MET A 479 16.08 9.61 -3.40
N GLU A 480 16.46 8.80 -2.42
CA GLU A 480 17.81 8.24 -2.29
C GLU A 480 18.17 7.39 -3.52
N LEU A 481 17.26 6.53 -4.00
CA LEU A 481 17.46 5.74 -5.21
C LEU A 481 17.65 6.64 -6.44
N SER A 482 16.86 7.71 -6.58
CA SER A 482 16.98 8.67 -7.68
C SER A 482 18.35 9.37 -7.67
N LEU A 483 18.83 9.76 -6.49
CA LEU A 483 20.18 10.35 -6.32
C LEU A 483 21.29 9.37 -6.69
N LEU A 484 21.16 8.09 -6.31
CA LEU A 484 22.11 7.05 -6.70
C LEU A 484 22.15 6.81 -8.21
N VAL A 485 21.00 6.93 -8.89
CA VAL A 485 20.88 6.64 -10.34
C VAL A 485 21.29 7.83 -11.22
N ASN A 486 20.97 9.05 -10.81
CA ASN A 486 21.20 10.26 -11.60
C ASN A 486 22.45 11.06 -11.15
N GLY A 487 22.98 10.74 -9.97
CA GLY A 487 24.09 11.47 -9.35
C GLY A 487 23.65 12.80 -8.73
N SER A 488 24.41 13.26 -7.73
CA SER A 488 24.12 14.49 -6.97
C SER A 488 24.13 15.79 -7.81
N SER A 489 24.70 15.77 -9.01
CA SER A 489 24.91 16.97 -9.85
C SER A 489 24.00 17.02 -11.08
N GLY A 490 23.29 15.93 -11.39
CA GLY A 490 22.36 15.85 -12.50
C GLY A 490 20.93 16.10 -12.03
N ASN A 491 20.44 17.31 -12.25
CA ASN A 491 19.02 17.70 -12.17
C ASN A 491 18.55 18.40 -10.87
N SER A 492 18.96 19.66 -10.72
CA SER A 492 18.22 20.69 -9.98
C SER A 492 16.81 20.95 -10.52
N HIS A 493 16.37 20.32 -11.63
CA HIS A 493 14.98 20.38 -12.11
C HIS A 493 14.10 19.21 -11.63
N GLY A 494 14.63 18.01 -11.42
CA GLY A 494 13.86 16.84 -10.95
C GLY A 494 13.66 16.85 -9.43
N VAL A 495 14.66 17.36 -8.70
CA VAL A 495 14.54 17.65 -7.27
C VAL A 495 13.61 18.85 -7.04
N SER A 496 13.51 19.81 -7.96
CA SER A 496 12.60 20.96 -7.83
C SER A 496 11.12 20.59 -8.02
N GLU A 497 10.79 19.62 -8.88
CA GLU A 497 9.42 19.09 -8.99
C GLU A 497 9.01 18.28 -7.76
N MET A 498 9.94 17.52 -7.15
CA MET A 498 9.71 16.82 -5.89
C MET A 498 9.77 17.73 -4.65
N GLN A 499 10.52 18.83 -4.67
CA GLN A 499 10.52 19.87 -3.61
C GLN A 499 9.23 20.70 -3.60
N GLY A 500 8.56 20.83 -4.75
CA GLY A 500 7.18 21.34 -4.80
C GLY A 500 6.21 20.49 -3.97
N TRP A 501 6.51 19.19 -3.78
CA TRP A 501 5.69 18.26 -3.00
C TRP A 501 6.08 18.23 -1.51
N THR A 502 7.32 18.59 -1.14
CA THR A 502 7.72 18.74 0.27
C THR A 502 7.14 20.00 0.93
N ASN A 503 6.76 21.03 0.16
CA ASN A 503 6.18 22.26 0.73
C ASN A 503 4.75 22.08 1.30
N HIS A 504 4.08 20.96 1.01
CA HIS A 504 2.80 20.64 1.66
C HIS A 504 2.97 19.83 2.96
N SER A 505 4.19 19.49 3.38
CA SER A 505 4.45 18.82 4.66
C SER A 505 4.49 19.79 5.85
N THR A 506 3.62 20.79 5.89
CA THR A 506 3.26 21.39 7.19
C THR A 506 2.35 20.41 7.92
N LEU A 507 2.93 19.28 8.32
CA LEU A 507 2.50 18.55 9.49
C LEU A 507 2.56 19.57 10.64
N LYS A 508 1.43 20.24 10.88
CA LYS A 508 1.19 20.90 12.15
C LYS A 508 1.50 19.85 13.21
N ARG A 509 2.42 20.21 14.10
CA ARG A 509 2.85 19.42 15.26
C ARG A 509 1.71 18.56 15.80
N PRO A 510 1.99 17.33 16.27
CA PRO A 510 0.97 16.51 16.92
C PRO A 510 0.32 17.36 18.00
N LEU A 511 -0.99 17.60 17.85
CA LEU A 511 -1.77 18.23 18.90
C LEU A 511 -1.58 17.35 20.13
N GLN A 512 -0.94 17.98 21.11
CA GLN A 512 -0.64 17.46 22.43
C GLN A 512 -1.82 16.63 22.91
N LYS A 513 -1.56 15.34 23.24
CA LYS A 513 -2.51 14.41 23.86
C LYS A 513 -3.55 15.19 24.66
N LEU A 514 -4.78 15.24 24.15
CA LEU A 514 -5.89 15.75 24.94
C LEU A 514 -5.92 14.85 26.18
N LYS A 515 -5.49 15.40 27.32
CA LYS A 515 -5.71 14.76 28.60
C LYS A 515 -7.22 14.64 28.72
N LEU A 516 -7.75 13.44 28.51
CA LEU A 516 -9.07 13.04 28.97
C LEU A 516 -9.08 13.22 30.49
N GLY A 517 -9.42 14.43 30.92
CA GLY A 517 -9.89 14.69 32.26
C GLY A 517 -11.25 14.03 32.35
N ALA A 518 -11.33 13.00 33.18
CA ALA A 518 -12.58 12.50 33.71
C ALA A 518 -13.29 13.64 34.47
N THR A 519 -14.02 14.49 33.77
CA THR A 519 -14.97 15.41 34.39
C THR A 519 -16.23 14.63 34.69
N ARG A 520 -16.22 14.06 35.90
CA ARG A 520 -17.40 13.71 36.67
C ARG A 520 -18.25 14.96 36.80
N ALA A 521 -19.17 15.19 35.86
CA ALA A 521 -20.16 16.25 35.96
C ALA A 521 -21.17 15.84 37.03
N SER A 522 -20.94 16.37 38.22
CA SER A 522 -21.90 16.42 39.33
C SER A 522 -23.21 17.02 38.84
N SER A 523 -24.28 16.20 38.77
CA SER A 523 -25.64 16.70 38.70
C SER A 523 -25.99 17.36 40.04
N LYS A 524 -25.81 18.68 40.12
CA LYS A 524 -26.58 19.51 41.05
C LYS A 524 -27.69 20.16 40.23
N HIS A 525 -28.80 19.45 40.15
CA HIS A 525 -30.08 20.06 39.80
C HIS A 525 -30.68 20.54 41.12
N ASP A 526 -30.59 21.85 41.38
CA ASP A 526 -31.36 22.50 42.44
C ASP A 526 -32.84 22.30 42.10
N ARG A 527 -33.51 21.42 42.86
CA ARG A 527 -34.96 21.31 42.88
C ARG A 527 -35.46 22.24 43.97
N ASP A 528 -35.96 23.41 43.58
CA ASP A 528 -36.93 24.12 44.40
C ASP A 528 -38.25 23.34 44.37
N PRO A 529 -38.81 22.95 45.54
CA PRO A 529 -40.13 22.33 45.58
C PRO A 529 -41.20 23.39 45.32
N LEU A 530 -41.91 23.26 44.20
CA LEU A 530 -43.18 23.96 43.98
C LEU A 530 -44.20 23.49 45.04
N PRO A 531 -44.93 24.42 45.69
CA PRO A 531 -45.90 24.07 46.73
C PRO A 531 -47.16 23.45 46.10
N MET A 532 -47.46 22.21 46.48
CA MET A 532 -48.82 21.68 46.42
C MET A 532 -49.63 22.29 47.56
N ASN A 533 -50.51 23.24 47.25
CA ASN A 533 -51.85 23.38 47.83
C ASN A 533 -52.49 24.65 47.26
N ASP A 534 -53.63 24.47 46.57
CA ASP A 534 -54.81 25.33 46.65
C ASP A 534 -55.80 24.86 45.57
N PHE A 535 -56.54 23.80 45.89
CA PHE A 535 -57.83 23.51 45.24
C PHE A 535 -58.92 24.10 46.15
N ASP A 536 -59.22 25.38 45.92
CA ASP A 536 -60.44 26.01 46.43
C ASP A 536 -61.60 25.57 45.51
N GLY A 537 -62.42 24.65 46.00
CA GLY A 537 -63.71 24.32 45.40
C GLY A 537 -64.77 25.33 45.82
N PRO A 538 -65.74 25.69 44.96
CA PRO A 538 -66.72 26.70 45.30
C PRO A 538 -67.77 26.16 46.27
N ASP A 539 -68.18 27.04 47.17
CA ASP A 539 -69.16 26.82 48.21
C ASP A 539 -70.50 26.26 47.72
N ARG A 540 -71.04 25.44 48.61
CA ARG A 540 -72.38 24.84 48.62
C ARG A 540 -73.48 25.90 48.54
N PHE A 541 -74.49 25.65 47.70
CA PHE A 541 -75.92 25.70 48.07
C PHE A 541 -76.69 24.64 47.27
#